data_AF-A0A811NQT8-F1
#
_entry.id   AF-A0A811NQT8-F1
#
_cell.length_a   1.000
_cell.length_b   1.000
_cell.length_c   1.000
_cell.angle_alpha   90.00
_cell.angle_beta   90.00
_cell.angle_gamma   90.00
#
_symmetry.space_group_name_H-M   'P 1'
#
loop_
_entity.id
_entity.type
_entity.pdbx_description
1 polymer ?
#
loop_
_entity_poly.entity_id
_entity_poly.type
_entity_poly.pdbx_seq_one_letter_code
_entity_poly.pdbx_strand_id
1 'polypeptide(L)'
;MPPVGWVKCNVDGAFDADQGQGATGVVLRDHTGTYKGGRARWHQHGLNALSMEAEACRDGMILARELNVHRLQMKTDSQELLKLWEM
;
A
#
# COMPACT_ATOMS: atom_id res chain seq x y z
N MET A 1 -7.47 1.61 15.26
CA MET A 1 -6.50 0.49 15.09
C MET A 1 -7.23 -0.69 14.46
N PRO A 2 -6.56 -1.64 13.78
CA PRO A 2 -7.26 -2.82 13.25
C PRO A 2 -7.75 -3.72 14.42
N PRO A 3 -8.70 -4.65 14.19
CA PRO A 3 -9.14 -5.59 15.22
C PRO A 3 -7.99 -6.48 15.72
N VAL A 4 -8.14 -7.08 16.92
CA VAL A 4 -7.12 -7.98 17.50
C VAL A 4 -6.79 -9.12 16.52
N GLY A 5 -5.48 -9.36 16.34
CA GLY A 5 -4.98 -10.38 15.43
C GLY A 5 -5.01 -10.01 13.94
N TRP A 6 -5.39 -8.76 13.61
CA TRP A 6 -5.23 -8.18 12.28
C TRP A 6 -4.04 -7.21 12.24
N VAL A 7 -3.48 -7.05 11.05
CA VAL A 7 -2.44 -6.06 10.74
C VAL A 7 -3.03 -5.05 9.77
N LYS A 8 -2.90 -3.76 10.09
CA LYS A 8 -3.21 -2.66 9.20
C LYS A 8 -2.04 -2.45 8.24
N CYS A 9 -2.35 -2.33 6.96
CA CYS A 9 -1.41 -1.99 5.89
C CYS A 9 -1.78 -0.63 5.32
N ASN A 10 -1.07 0.42 5.71
CA ASN A 10 -1.18 1.72 5.07
C ASN A 10 -0.28 1.74 3.84
N VAL A 11 -0.82 2.17 2.72
CA VAL A 11 -0.09 2.29 1.45
C VAL A 11 -0.31 3.67 0.86
N ASP A 12 0.63 4.11 0.05
CA ASP A 12 0.61 5.41 -0.65
C ASP A 12 1.43 5.28 -1.95
N GLY A 13 0.95 5.91 -3.02
CA GLY A 13 1.58 5.92 -4.33
C GLY A 13 1.93 7.34 -4.77
N ALA A 14 3.20 7.58 -5.08
CA ALA A 14 3.66 8.86 -5.62
C ALA A 14 3.95 8.74 -7.12
N PHE A 15 3.61 9.77 -7.89
CA PHE A 15 3.88 9.83 -9.32
C PHE A 15 4.41 11.21 -9.73
N ASP A 16 5.51 11.23 -10.47
CA ASP A 16 6.10 12.38 -11.12
C ASP A 16 5.75 12.32 -12.62
N ALA A 17 4.85 13.20 -13.05
CA ALA A 17 4.37 13.25 -14.42
C ALA A 17 5.41 13.80 -15.41
N ASP A 18 6.33 14.66 -14.95
CA ASP A 18 7.36 15.25 -15.82
C ASP A 18 8.42 14.20 -16.19
N GLN A 19 8.73 13.32 -15.23
CA GLN A 19 9.71 12.26 -15.42
C GLN A 19 9.11 10.91 -15.82
N GLY A 20 7.79 10.75 -15.76
CA GLY A 20 7.12 9.47 -15.97
C GLY A 20 7.53 8.40 -14.95
N GLN A 21 7.89 8.83 -13.74
CA GLN A 21 8.43 7.99 -12.68
C GLN A 21 7.48 7.95 -11.49
N GLY A 22 7.61 6.93 -10.65
CA GLY A 22 6.78 6.83 -9.46
C GLY A 22 7.47 6.12 -8.30
N ALA A 23 6.78 6.10 -7.18
CA ALA A 23 7.21 5.38 -6.00
C ALA A 23 6.01 4.82 -5.24
N THR A 24 6.25 3.73 -4.51
CA THR A 24 5.26 3.14 -3.62
C THR A 24 5.80 3.17 -2.18
N GLY A 25 4.89 3.35 -1.23
CA GLY A 25 5.15 3.29 0.20
C GLY A 25 4.19 2.35 0.90
N VAL A 26 4.70 1.56 1.85
CA VAL A 26 3.92 0.60 2.64
C VAL A 26 4.37 0.63 4.08
N VAL A 27 3.41 0.63 5.01
CA VAL A 27 3.65 0.44 6.45
C VAL A 27 2.65 -0.55 7.04
N LEU A 28 3.15 -1.60 7.68
CA LEU A 28 2.39 -2.58 8.42
C LEU A 28 2.43 -2.30 9.93
N ARG A 29 1.26 -2.31 10.59
CA ARG A 29 1.14 -2.16 12.05
C ARG A 29 0.10 -3.12 12.60
N ASP A 30 0.38 -3.76 13.73
CA ASP A 30 -0.62 -4.60 14.39
C ASP A 30 -1.66 -3.78 15.17
N HIS A 31 -2.60 -4.48 15.79
CA HIS A 31 -3.68 -3.90 16.60
C HIS A 31 -3.21 -3.07 17.80
N THR A 32 -1.99 -3.27 18.30
CA THR A 32 -1.40 -2.46 19.37
C THR A 32 -0.74 -1.19 18.84
N GLY A 33 -0.68 -1.03 17.51
CA GLY A 33 0.07 0.03 16.84
C GLY A 33 1.55 -0.31 16.63
N THR A 34 1.99 -1.51 17.04
CA THR A 34 3.38 -1.94 16.89
C THR A 34 3.72 -2.11 15.41
N TYR A 35 4.85 -1.53 15.00
CA TYR A 35 5.38 -1.66 13.65
C TYR A 35 5.75 -3.11 13.35
N LYS A 36 5.30 -3.62 12.21
CA LYS A 36 5.56 -5.00 11.75
C LYS A 36 6.48 -5.07 10.53
N GLY A 37 6.60 -3.99 9.77
CA GLY A 37 7.38 -3.94 8.55
C GLY A 37 6.94 -2.79 7.65
N GLY A 38 7.75 -2.50 6.65
CA GLY A 38 7.52 -1.42 5.70
C GLY A 38 8.36 -1.63 4.47
N ARG A 39 7.94 -1.01 3.37
CA ARG A 39 8.59 -1.11 2.07
C ARG A 39 8.43 0.21 1.35
N ALA A 40 9.50 0.64 0.71
CA ALA A 40 9.47 1.71 -0.27
C ALA A 40 10.09 1.19 -1.56
N ARG A 41 9.51 1.49 -2.72
CA ARG A 41 10.08 1.11 -4.02
C ARG A 41 10.02 2.28 -4.97
N TRP A 42 11.11 2.44 -5.72
CA TRP A 42 11.15 3.34 -6.86
C TRP A 42 10.71 2.60 -8.13
N HIS A 43 9.94 3.28 -8.97
CA HIS A 43 9.49 2.82 -10.27
C HIS A 43 10.03 3.76 -11.34
N GLN A 44 10.98 3.27 -12.15
CA GLN A 44 11.55 4.03 -13.27
C GLN A 44 10.48 4.39 -14.33
N HIS A 45 9.39 3.62 -14.38
CA HIS A 45 8.27 3.86 -15.27
C HIS A 45 6.97 3.73 -14.48
N GLY A 46 6.37 4.86 -14.13
CA GLY A 46 5.00 4.96 -13.62
C GLY A 46 4.05 5.38 -14.73
N LEU A 47 2.80 4.92 -14.70
CA LEU A 47 1.81 5.31 -15.72
C LEU A 47 1.08 6.60 -15.32
N ASN A 48 0.59 6.65 -14.09
CA ASN A 48 -0.08 7.80 -13.47
C ASN A 48 -0.21 7.60 -11.95
N ALA A 49 -0.70 8.61 -11.23
CA ALA A 49 -0.91 8.54 -9.78
C ALA A 49 -1.78 7.35 -9.36
N LEU A 50 -2.93 7.13 -10.02
CA LEU A 50 -3.84 6.02 -9.71
C LEU A 50 -3.17 4.64 -9.87
N SER A 51 -2.31 4.47 -10.87
CA SER A 51 -1.54 3.24 -11.06
C SER A 51 -0.50 3.02 -9.96
N MET A 52 0.11 4.10 -9.44
CA MET A 52 1.08 4.00 -8.34
C MET A 52 0.40 3.68 -7.01
N GLU A 53 -0.81 4.19 -6.78
CA GLU A 53 -1.66 3.78 -5.66
C GLU A 53 -1.99 2.27 -5.72
N ALA A 54 -2.37 1.78 -6.91
CA ALA A 54 -2.65 0.36 -7.11
C ALA A 54 -1.40 -0.51 -6.93
N GLU A 55 -0.24 -0.06 -7.41
CA GLU A 55 1.04 -0.74 -7.17
C GLU A 55 1.44 -0.72 -5.69
N ALA A 56 1.17 0.35 -4.96
CA ALA A 56 1.42 0.41 -3.51
C ALA A 56 0.55 -0.60 -2.75
N CYS A 57 -0.72 -0.74 -3.11
CA CYS A 57 -1.59 -1.81 -2.63
C CYS A 57 -0.99 -3.20 -2.91
N ARG A 58 -0.51 -3.44 -4.14
CA ARG A 58 0.11 -4.69 -4.54
C ARG A 58 1.36 -5.00 -3.72
N ASP A 59 2.27 -4.04 -3.59
CA ASP A 59 3.48 -4.17 -2.77
C ASP A 59 3.14 -4.43 -1.29
N GLY A 60 2.08 -3.80 -0.80
CA GLY A 60 1.55 -4.02 0.55
C GLY A 60 1.10 -5.46 0.79
N MET A 61 0.40 -6.06 -0.18
CA MET A 61 0.01 -7.47 -0.12
C MET A 61 1.22 -8.41 -0.19
N ILE A 62 2.19 -8.13 -1.06
CA ILE A 62 3.39 -8.94 -1.21
C ILE A 62 4.19 -8.93 0.11
N LEU A 63 4.44 -7.75 0.69
CA LEU A 63 5.13 -7.63 1.97
C LEU A 63 4.39 -8.35 3.10
N ALA A 64 3.06 -8.22 3.16
CA ALA A 64 2.25 -8.93 4.16
C ALA A 64 2.41 -10.45 4.05
N ARG A 65 2.44 -10.99 2.83
CA ARG A 65 2.66 -12.43 2.60
C ARG A 65 4.06 -12.87 3.03
N GLU A 66 5.10 -12.12 2.67
CA GLU A 66 6.48 -12.41 3.07
C GLU A 66 6.65 -12.42 4.60
N LEU A 67 5.90 -11.57 5.31
CA LEU A 67 5.91 -11.48 6.76
C LEU A 67 4.90 -12.41 7.45
N ASN A 68 4.32 -13.37 6.72
CA ASN A 68 3.34 -14.34 7.23
C ASN A 68 2.13 -13.68 7.92
N VAL A 69 1.67 -12.53 7.40
CA VAL A 69 0.46 -11.86 7.86
C VAL A 69 -0.76 -12.49 7.21
N HIS A 70 -1.58 -13.15 8.03
CA HIS A 70 -2.76 -13.90 7.56
C HIS A 70 -4.04 -13.06 7.52
N ARG A 71 -4.10 -11.98 8.30
CA ARG A 71 -5.27 -11.10 8.43
C ARG A 71 -4.83 -9.66 8.21
N LEU A 72 -5.05 -9.16 6.99
CA LEU A 72 -4.60 -7.85 6.54
C LEU A 72 -5.80 -6.91 6.36
N GLN A 73 -5.71 -5.71 6.91
CA GLN A 73 -6.62 -4.61 6.61
C GLN A 73 -5.85 -3.54 5.84
N MET A 74 -6.06 -3.49 4.52
CA MET A 74 -5.45 -2.48 3.65
C MET A 74 -6.12 -1.10 3.81
N LYS A 75 -5.32 -0.04 3.69
CA LYS A 75 -5.72 1.37 3.77
C LYS A 75 -4.91 2.18 2.75
N THR A 76 -5.63 2.81 1.83
CA THR A 76 -5.17 3.84 0.89
C THR A 76 -6.04 5.08 1.11
N ASP A 77 -5.54 6.26 0.80
CA ASP A 77 -6.29 7.52 0.77
C ASP A 77 -6.79 7.88 -0.65
N SER A 78 -6.48 7.05 -1.65
CA SER A 78 -6.95 7.21 -3.03
C SER A 78 -8.43 6.89 -3.17
N GLN A 79 -9.26 7.95 -3.22
CA GLN A 79 -10.70 7.82 -3.46
C GLN A 79 -11.01 7.20 -4.83
N GLU A 80 -10.19 7.47 -5.83
CA GLU A 80 -10.34 6.88 -7.17
C GLU A 80 -10.15 5.37 -7.13
N LEU A 81 -9.13 4.90 -6.42
CA LEU A 81 -8.87 3.47 -6.28
C LEU A 81 -9.99 2.77 -5.49
N LEU A 82 -10.51 3.39 -4.44
CA LEU A 82 -11.64 2.86 -3.67
C LEU A 82 -12.89 2.71 -4.54
N LYS A 83 -13.21 3.71 -5.38
CA LYS A 83 -14.37 3.66 -6.29
C LYS A 83 -14.27 2.52 -7.30
N LEU A 84 -13.06 2.19 -7.79
CA LEU A 84 -12.85 1.07 -8.71
C LEU A 84 -13.03 -0.29 -8.03
N TRP A 85 -12.77 -0.38 -6.72
CA TRP A 85 -12.89 -1.62 -5.96
C TRP A 85 -14.34 -1.93 -5.54
N GLU A 86 -15.18 -0.91 -5.42
CA GLU A 86 -16.60 -1.03 -5.06
C GLU A 86 -17.53 -1.32 -6.25
N MET A 87 -16.98 -1.47 -7.46
CA MET A 87 -17.71 -1.87 -8.67
C MET A 87 -18.12 -3.35 -8.64
#